data_AF-A0A2X3IMW6-F1
#
_entry.id   AF-A0A2X3IMW6-F1
#
_cell.length_a   1.000
_cell.length_b   1.000
_cell.length_c   1.000
_cell.angle_alpha   90.00
_cell.angle_beta   90.00
_cell.angle_gamma   90.00
#
_symmetry.space_group_name_H-M   'P 1'
#
loop_
_entity.id
_entity.type
_entity.pdbx_description
1 polymer ?
#
loop_
_entity_poly.entity_id
_entity_poly.type
_entity_poly.pdbx_seq_one_letter_code
_entity_poly.pdbx_strand_id
1 'polypeptide(L)'
;MATAARLKAEVGATALVFPDMLAGDSDLVRQETALYESRRSSLEKGVAGLREAVSLVQRELAMTQPLVKQGAASSVEVLRLQRQKNELENKITEMQNQYYVRAREELAKTNEEIETQRSVMRGRTDSLTRLKFTSPVRAIVKGIEVTTVGGVIPPNGKLMTLVPLDDQMLIEAKISPRDVAFIHPGQKALVKITAYDYSIYGGLKGGGDHHFTGHAAG
;
A
#
# COMPACT_ATOMS: atom_id res chain seq x y z
N MET A 1 8.23 2.41 -10.82
CA MET A 1 7.76 3.79 -10.50
C MET A 1 8.21 4.81 -11.55
N ALA A 2 9.48 4.79 -11.99
CA ALA A 2 9.96 5.64 -13.10
C ALA A 2 9.16 5.43 -14.41
N THR A 3 8.95 4.18 -14.81
CA THR A 3 8.13 3.81 -15.98
C THR A 3 6.70 4.32 -15.88
N ALA A 4 6.08 4.26 -14.70
CA ALA A 4 4.73 4.79 -14.47
C ALA A 4 4.67 6.32 -14.60
N ALA A 5 5.72 7.04 -14.17
CA ALA A 5 5.82 8.49 -14.35
C ALA A 5 5.92 8.86 -15.83
N ARG A 6 6.76 8.16 -16.61
CA ARG A 6 6.84 8.29 -18.06
C ARG A 6 5.48 8.07 -18.72
N LEU A 7 4.83 6.94 -18.44
CA LEU A 7 3.57 6.57 -19.06
C LEU A 7 2.44 7.53 -18.70
N LYS A 8 2.40 8.07 -17.48
CA LYS A 8 1.47 9.15 -17.12
C LYS A 8 1.70 10.42 -17.94
N ALA A 9 2.97 10.78 -18.19
CA ALA A 9 3.31 11.92 -19.05
C ALA A 9 2.87 11.69 -20.51
N GLU A 10 3.07 10.48 -21.05
CA GLU A 10 2.62 10.10 -22.41
C GLU A 10 1.10 10.13 -22.54
N VAL A 11 0.37 9.55 -21.59
CA VAL A 11 -1.10 9.50 -21.61
C VAL A 11 -1.73 10.86 -21.37
N GLY A 12 -1.16 11.66 -20.47
CA GLY A 12 -1.67 12.98 -20.11
C GLY A 12 -1.20 14.10 -21.03
N ALA A 13 -0.29 13.83 -21.97
CA ALA A 13 0.42 14.84 -22.75
C ALA A 13 1.03 15.96 -21.87
N THR A 14 1.53 15.58 -20.69
CA THR A 14 2.10 16.50 -19.70
C THR A 14 3.63 16.43 -19.69
N ALA A 15 4.27 17.39 -19.03
CA ALA A 15 5.71 17.35 -18.83
C ALA A 15 6.11 16.12 -18.01
N LEU A 16 7.25 15.51 -18.38
CA LEU A 16 7.80 14.37 -17.67
C LEU A 16 8.37 14.83 -16.31
N VAL A 17 7.74 14.40 -15.22
CA VAL A 17 8.16 14.70 -13.86
C VAL A 17 8.33 13.39 -13.09
N PHE A 18 9.52 13.18 -12.54
CA PHE A 18 9.84 12.00 -11.73
C PHE A 18 9.69 12.32 -10.23
N PRO A 19 9.19 11.39 -9.40
CA PRO A 19 9.19 11.52 -7.94
C PRO A 19 10.59 11.68 -7.33
N ASP A 20 10.73 12.49 -6.28
CA ASP A 20 12.01 12.80 -5.60
C ASP A 20 12.79 11.57 -5.13
N MET A 21 12.07 10.49 -4.78
CA MET A 21 12.65 9.21 -4.39
C MET A 21 13.50 8.54 -5.50
N LEU A 22 13.38 8.98 -6.75
CA LEU A 22 14.20 8.50 -7.88
C LEU A 22 15.45 9.36 -8.11
N ALA A 23 15.66 10.44 -7.35
CA ALA A 23 16.82 11.31 -7.50
C ALA A 23 18.17 10.57 -7.28
N GLY A 24 18.16 9.46 -6.53
CA GLY A 24 19.34 8.61 -6.30
C GLY A 24 19.67 7.64 -7.45
N ASP A 25 18.77 7.43 -8.42
CA ASP A 25 18.96 6.50 -9.54
C ASP A 25 18.93 7.27 -10.87
N SER A 26 20.00 8.03 -11.11
CA SER A 26 20.11 8.92 -12.26
C SER A 26 20.14 8.21 -13.61
N ASP A 27 20.59 6.95 -13.64
CA ASP A 27 20.66 6.17 -14.88
C ASP A 27 19.26 5.71 -15.30
N LEU A 28 18.42 5.25 -14.35
CA LEU A 28 17.04 4.89 -14.64
C LEU A 28 16.22 6.09 -15.14
N VAL A 29 16.38 7.26 -14.50
CA VAL A 29 15.72 8.50 -14.94
C VAL A 29 16.16 8.88 -16.36
N ARG A 30 17.45 8.79 -16.67
CA ARG A 30 17.98 9.08 -18.01
C ARG A 30 17.42 8.13 -19.06
N GLN A 31 17.36 6.83 -18.77
CA GLN A 31 16.81 5.83 -19.68
C GLN A 31 15.33 6.07 -19.99
N GLU A 32 14.51 6.31 -18.96
CA GLU A 32 13.08 6.58 -19.13
C GLU A 32 12.82 7.91 -19.85
N THR A 33 13.66 8.93 -19.60
CA THR A 33 13.60 10.21 -20.33
C THR A 33 13.94 10.03 -21.81
N ALA A 34 15.02 9.33 -22.13
CA ALA A 34 15.42 9.07 -23.51
C ALA A 34 14.35 8.24 -24.26
N LEU A 35 13.72 7.27 -23.58
CA LEU A 35 12.63 6.50 -24.16
C LEU A 35 11.40 7.37 -24.44
N TYR A 36 11.02 8.25 -23.51
CA TYR A 36 9.93 9.21 -23.69
C TYR A 36 10.15 10.09 -24.92
N GLU A 37 11.32 10.72 -25.01
CA GLU A 37 11.68 11.62 -26.10
C GLU A 37 11.72 10.88 -27.44
N SER A 38 12.31 9.69 -27.48
CA SER A 38 12.40 8.86 -28.69
C SER A 38 11.02 8.46 -29.21
N ARG A 39 10.13 7.99 -28.33
CA ARG A 39 8.75 7.60 -28.68
C ARG A 39 7.97 8.81 -29.21
N ARG A 40 8.06 9.95 -28.53
CA ARG A 40 7.39 11.19 -28.94
C ARG A 40 7.91 11.73 -30.27
N SER A 41 9.22 11.81 -30.44
CA SER A 41 9.85 12.21 -31.70
C SER A 41 9.42 11.29 -32.85
N SER A 42 9.31 9.99 -32.62
CA SER A 42 8.90 9.03 -33.64
C SER A 42 7.45 9.25 -34.08
N LEU A 43 6.54 9.48 -33.13
CA LEU A 43 5.15 9.84 -33.42
C LEU A 43 5.07 11.17 -34.19
N GLU A 44 5.76 12.20 -33.72
CA GLU A 44 5.75 13.53 -34.33
C GLU A 44 6.27 13.49 -35.77
N LYS A 45 7.39 12.80 -36.02
CA LYS A 45 7.94 12.62 -37.38
C LYS A 45 7.00 11.80 -38.28
N GLY A 46 6.41 10.73 -37.77
CA GLY A 46 5.46 9.90 -38.53
C GLY A 46 4.20 10.69 -38.94
N VAL A 47 3.61 11.44 -38.00
CA VAL A 47 2.46 12.31 -38.25
C VAL A 47 2.82 13.45 -39.20
N ALA A 48 4.00 14.06 -39.05
CA ALA A 48 4.47 15.12 -39.94
C ALA A 48 4.58 14.63 -41.40
N GLY A 49 5.19 13.47 -41.63
CA GLY A 49 5.31 12.89 -42.97
C GLY A 49 3.95 12.58 -43.61
N LEU A 50 3.00 12.05 -42.82
CA LEU A 50 1.63 11.81 -43.32
C LEU A 50 0.89 13.12 -43.64
N ARG A 51 1.05 14.17 -42.82
CA ARG A 51 0.47 15.49 -43.08
C ARG A 51 1.04 16.12 -44.35
N GLU A 52 2.33 15.96 -44.59
CA GLU A 52 2.96 16.39 -45.85
C GLU A 52 2.34 15.66 -47.05
N ALA A 53 2.15 14.34 -46.96
CA ALA A 53 1.48 13.56 -48.00
C ALA A 53 0.04 14.04 -48.26
N VAL A 54 -0.73 14.33 -47.20
CA VAL A 54 -2.07 14.93 -47.32
C VAL A 54 -2.01 16.28 -48.05
N SER A 55 -1.02 17.13 -47.72
CA SER A 55 -0.85 18.44 -48.38
C SER A 55 -0.56 18.33 -49.88
N LEU A 56 0.16 17.28 -50.30
CA LEU A 56 0.45 17.03 -51.71
C LEU A 56 -0.82 16.61 -52.46
N VAL A 57 -1.59 15.68 -51.90
CA VAL A 57 -2.87 15.25 -52.48
C VAL A 57 -3.89 16.40 -52.52
N GLN A 58 -3.90 17.27 -51.51
CA GLN A 58 -4.74 18.47 -51.50
C GLN A 58 -4.36 19.46 -52.60
N ARG A 59 -3.06 19.67 -52.85
CA ARG A 59 -2.59 20.49 -53.98
C ARG A 59 -3.02 19.90 -55.32
N GLU A 60 -2.91 18.59 -55.48
CA GLU A 60 -3.35 17.89 -56.69
C GLU A 60 -4.86 18.03 -56.90
N LEU A 61 -5.67 17.85 -55.84
CA LEU A 61 -7.11 18.09 -55.88
C LEU A 61 -7.45 19.53 -56.29
N ALA A 62 -6.73 20.52 -55.75
CA ALA A 62 -6.96 21.93 -56.07
C ALA A 62 -6.70 22.26 -57.54
N MET A 63 -5.77 21.55 -58.19
CA MET A 63 -5.50 21.68 -59.63
C MET A 63 -6.50 20.90 -60.48
N THR A 64 -6.86 19.68 -60.07
CA THR A 64 -7.71 18.78 -60.88
C THR A 64 -9.19 19.16 -60.84
N GLN A 65 -9.70 19.67 -59.71
CA GLN A 65 -11.10 20.09 -59.57
C GLN A 65 -11.57 21.13 -60.61
N PRO A 66 -10.86 22.24 -60.87
CA PRO A 66 -11.27 23.18 -61.92
C PRO A 66 -11.21 22.57 -63.32
N LEU A 67 -10.25 21.67 -63.60
CA LEU A 67 -10.17 20.98 -64.89
C LEU A 67 -11.38 20.08 -65.12
N VAL A 68 -11.86 19.37 -64.09
CA VAL A 68 -13.10 18.59 -64.16
C VAL A 68 -14.32 19.50 -64.41
N LYS A 69 -14.40 20.65 -63.73
CA LYS A 69 -15.49 21.63 -63.96
C LYS A 69 -15.50 22.17 -65.39
N GLN A 70 -14.33 22.26 -66.02
CA GLN A 70 -14.17 22.68 -67.42
C GLN A 70 -14.32 21.52 -68.42
N GLY A 71 -14.57 20.29 -67.97
CA GLY A 71 -14.66 19.10 -68.82
C GLY A 71 -13.31 18.59 -69.34
N ALA A 72 -12.19 19.19 -68.90
CA ALA A 72 -10.83 18.85 -69.32
C ALA A 72 -10.21 17.68 -68.55
N ALA A 73 -10.90 17.15 -67.53
CA ALA A 73 -10.46 16.01 -66.73
C ALA A 73 -11.64 15.13 -66.25
N SER A 74 -11.34 13.89 -65.86
CA SER A 74 -12.33 12.92 -65.37
C SER A 74 -12.68 13.15 -63.89
N SER A 75 -13.97 13.09 -63.56
CA SER A 75 -14.45 13.13 -62.16
C SER A 75 -13.99 11.92 -61.33
N VAL A 76 -13.68 10.79 -61.99
CA VAL A 76 -13.12 9.59 -61.33
C VAL A 76 -11.79 9.89 -60.66
N GLU A 77 -10.97 10.77 -61.26
CA GLU A 77 -9.66 11.13 -60.72
C GLU A 77 -9.78 11.94 -59.44
N VAL A 78 -10.74 12.88 -59.39
CA VAL A 78 -11.06 13.63 -58.16
C VAL A 78 -11.53 12.67 -57.06
N LEU A 79 -12.40 11.70 -57.38
CA LEU A 79 -12.85 10.69 -56.42
C LEU A 79 -11.70 9.82 -55.91
N ARG A 80 -10.76 9.44 -56.78
CA ARG A 80 -9.56 8.68 -56.41
C ARG A 80 -8.69 9.46 -55.44
N LEU A 81 -8.39 10.72 -55.75
CA LEU A 81 -7.58 11.60 -54.90
C LEU A 81 -8.27 11.91 -53.57
N GLN A 82 -9.59 12.07 -53.54
CA GLN A 82 -10.36 12.22 -52.30
C GLN A 82 -10.27 10.97 -51.41
N ARG A 83 -10.39 9.77 -51.97
CA ARG A 83 -10.20 8.52 -51.22
C ARG A 83 -8.79 8.42 -50.66
N GLN A 84 -7.77 8.72 -51.47
CA GLN A 84 -6.37 8.72 -51.04
C GLN A 84 -6.12 9.72 -49.90
N LYS A 85 -6.70 10.93 -49.98
CA LYS A 85 -6.64 11.91 -48.90
C LYS A 85 -7.25 11.34 -47.61
N ASN A 86 -8.46 10.79 -47.69
CA ASN A 86 -9.16 10.24 -46.53
C ASN A 86 -8.38 9.06 -45.91
N GLU A 87 -7.78 8.19 -46.72
CA GLU A 87 -6.93 7.09 -46.25
C GLU A 87 -5.71 7.60 -45.47
N LEU A 88 -5.05 8.66 -45.96
CA LEU A 88 -3.92 9.28 -45.26
C LEU A 88 -4.35 9.95 -43.95
N GLU A 89 -5.49 10.65 -43.95
CA GLU A 89 -6.06 11.27 -42.73
C GLU A 89 -6.45 10.22 -41.69
N ASN A 90 -7.04 9.09 -42.13
CA ASN A 90 -7.30 7.95 -41.25
C ASN A 90 -6.00 7.35 -40.69
N LYS A 91 -4.94 7.28 -41.49
CA LYS A 91 -3.64 6.77 -41.04
C LYS A 91 -2.98 7.68 -40.00
N ILE A 92 -3.18 8.99 -40.09
CA ILE A 92 -2.76 9.95 -39.04
C ILE A 92 -3.50 9.65 -37.74
N THR A 93 -4.82 9.55 -37.81
CA THR A 93 -5.68 9.27 -36.65
C THR A 93 -5.31 7.93 -36.01
N GLU A 94 -5.11 6.89 -36.82
CA GLU A 94 -4.73 5.56 -36.36
C GLU A 94 -3.37 5.58 -35.65
N MET A 95 -2.36 6.25 -36.22
CA MET A 95 -1.04 6.35 -35.62
C MET A 95 -1.07 7.05 -34.26
N GLN A 96 -1.85 8.13 -34.14
CA GLN A 96 -2.04 8.84 -32.88
C GLN A 96 -2.78 7.96 -31.86
N ASN A 97 -3.87 7.32 -32.27
CA ASN A 97 -4.64 6.46 -31.39
C ASN A 97 -3.81 5.27 -30.88
N GLN A 98 -3.07 4.60 -31.76
CA GLN A 98 -2.20 3.49 -31.38
C GLN A 98 -1.15 3.91 -30.34
N TYR A 99 -0.58 5.11 -30.47
CA TYR A 99 0.35 5.64 -29.47
C TYR A 99 -0.32 5.78 -28.10
N TYR A 100 -1.48 6.43 -28.03
CA TYR A 100 -2.19 6.63 -26.76
C TYR A 100 -2.73 5.34 -26.15
N VAL A 101 -3.26 4.43 -26.97
CA VAL A 101 -3.77 3.13 -26.51
C VAL A 101 -2.64 2.31 -25.90
N ARG A 102 -1.51 2.17 -26.60
CA ARG A 102 -0.34 1.44 -26.07
C ARG A 102 0.18 2.06 -24.78
N ALA A 103 0.30 3.39 -24.71
CA ALA A 103 0.73 4.06 -23.49
C ALA A 103 -0.23 3.82 -22.31
N ARG A 104 -1.56 3.78 -22.56
CA ARG A 104 -2.57 3.47 -21.53
C ARG A 104 -2.51 2.02 -21.08
N GLU A 105 -2.35 1.08 -22.01
CA GLU A 105 -2.23 -0.35 -21.69
C GLU A 105 -0.97 -0.63 -20.87
N GLU A 106 0.17 -0.09 -21.31
CA GLU A 106 1.43 -0.16 -20.54
C GLU A 106 1.25 0.44 -19.14
N LEU A 107 0.58 1.59 -19.02
CA LEU A 107 0.34 2.25 -17.73
C LEU A 107 -0.53 1.40 -16.80
N ALA A 108 -1.62 0.82 -17.32
CA ALA A 108 -2.51 -0.03 -16.56
C ALA A 108 -1.76 -1.25 -16.00
N LYS A 109 -0.98 -1.91 -16.85
CA LYS A 109 -0.15 -3.06 -16.46
C LYS A 109 0.90 -2.69 -15.41
N THR A 110 1.64 -1.61 -15.61
CA THR A 110 2.65 -1.17 -14.62
C THR A 110 2.00 -0.79 -13.27
N ASN A 111 0.81 -0.21 -13.27
CA ASN A 111 0.11 0.09 -12.02
C ASN A 111 -0.35 -1.19 -11.30
N GLU A 112 -0.84 -2.18 -12.02
CA GLU A 112 -1.18 -3.49 -11.46
C GLU A 112 0.04 -4.17 -10.82
N GLU A 113 1.18 -4.17 -11.50
CA GLU A 113 2.45 -4.68 -10.96
C GLU A 113 2.90 -3.91 -9.70
N ILE A 114 2.69 -2.59 -9.65
CA ILE A 114 2.98 -1.79 -8.46
C ILE A 114 2.07 -2.18 -7.29
N GLU A 115 0.77 -2.37 -7.52
CA GLU A 115 -0.19 -2.70 -6.45
C GLU A 115 0.01 -4.13 -5.91
N THR A 116 0.32 -5.09 -6.78
CA THR A 116 0.67 -6.46 -6.36
C THR A 116 1.94 -6.46 -5.49
N GLN A 117 2.99 -5.75 -5.92
CA GLN A 117 4.24 -5.64 -5.16
C GLN A 117 4.01 -4.94 -3.80
N ARG A 118 3.20 -3.88 -3.76
CA ARG A 118 2.81 -3.21 -2.51
C ARG A 118 2.10 -4.14 -1.55
N SER A 119 1.20 -4.99 -2.05
CA SER A 119 0.47 -5.97 -1.25
C SER A 119 1.41 -7.03 -0.66
N VAL A 120 2.37 -7.54 -1.45
CA VAL A 120 3.42 -8.45 -0.96
C VAL A 120 4.26 -7.78 0.13
N MET A 121 4.67 -6.54 -0.08
CA MET A 121 5.46 -5.79 0.91
C MET A 121 4.70 -5.56 2.21
N ARG A 122 3.39 -5.27 2.16
CA ARG A 122 2.54 -5.15 3.35
C ARG A 122 2.48 -6.46 4.13
N GLY A 123 2.21 -7.58 3.46
CA GLY A 123 2.19 -8.90 4.12
C GLY A 123 3.54 -9.31 4.73
N ARG A 124 4.66 -8.96 4.07
CA ARG A 124 6.01 -9.15 4.64
C ARG A 124 6.23 -8.28 5.87
N THR A 125 5.81 -7.01 5.84
CA THR A 125 5.91 -6.07 6.97
C THR A 125 5.09 -6.55 8.17
N ASP A 126 3.87 -7.03 7.94
CA ASP A 126 3.02 -7.59 9.00
C ASP A 126 3.66 -8.82 9.64
N SER A 127 4.31 -9.67 8.84
CA SER A 127 5.03 -10.85 9.33
C SER A 127 6.25 -10.45 10.16
N LEU A 128 7.01 -9.44 9.73
CA LEU A 128 8.11 -8.86 10.50
C LEU A 128 7.63 -8.25 11.83
N THR A 129 6.48 -7.56 11.83
CA THR A 129 5.92 -6.95 13.04
C THR A 129 5.52 -8.02 14.06
N ARG A 130 4.98 -9.17 13.62
CA ARG A 130 4.66 -10.31 14.49
C ARG A 130 5.89 -11.02 15.08
N LEU A 131 7.11 -10.75 14.59
CA LEU A 131 8.34 -11.28 15.19
C LEU A 131 8.73 -10.54 16.48
N LYS A 132 8.21 -9.32 16.70
CA LYS A 132 8.53 -8.50 17.87
C LYS A 132 7.37 -8.50 18.86
N PHE A 133 7.39 -9.44 19.80
CA PHE A 133 6.49 -9.41 20.95
C PHE A 133 6.91 -8.32 21.94
N THR A 134 5.99 -7.41 22.28
CA THR A 134 6.19 -6.39 23.33
C THR A 134 5.13 -6.54 24.40
N SER A 135 5.48 -6.19 25.65
CA SER A 135 4.51 -6.22 26.76
C SER A 135 3.51 -5.06 26.60
N PRO A 136 2.19 -5.31 26.64
CA PRO A 136 1.18 -4.25 26.54
C PRO A 136 1.07 -3.41 27.83
N VAL A 137 1.60 -3.92 28.95
CA VAL A 137 1.53 -3.29 30.27
C VAL A 137 2.90 -3.30 30.95
N ARG A 138 3.09 -2.41 31.93
CA ARG A 138 4.26 -2.48 32.83
C ARG A 138 4.09 -3.70 33.74
N ALA A 139 4.95 -4.69 33.55
CA ALA A 139 4.82 -5.99 34.19
C ALA A 139 6.20 -6.60 34.48
N ILE A 140 6.25 -7.48 35.47
CA ILE A 140 7.39 -8.35 35.74
C ILE A 140 7.23 -9.61 34.88
N VAL A 141 8.28 -9.97 34.13
CA VAL A 141 8.33 -11.21 33.36
C VAL A 141 8.58 -12.38 34.33
N LYS A 142 7.68 -13.38 34.35
CA LYS A 142 7.79 -14.58 35.18
C LYS A 142 7.69 -15.83 34.30
N GLY A 143 8.63 -16.77 34.48
CA GLY A 143 8.65 -18.05 33.78
C GLY A 143 8.85 -17.90 32.27
N ILE A 144 10.09 -17.66 31.86
CA ILE A 144 10.50 -17.74 30.44
C ILE A 144 10.58 -19.23 30.10
N GLU A 145 9.67 -19.72 29.26
CA GLU A 145 9.59 -21.15 28.90
C GLU A 145 10.56 -21.52 27.76
N VAL A 146 11.08 -20.54 27.01
CA VAL A 146 12.01 -20.76 25.89
C VAL A 146 13.24 -19.85 26.03
N THR A 147 14.42 -20.45 26.19
CA THR A 147 15.71 -19.75 26.38
C THR A 147 16.71 -19.99 25.24
N THR A 148 16.29 -20.65 24.16
CA THR A 148 17.17 -21.07 23.06
C THR A 148 17.05 -20.17 21.82
N VAL A 149 18.19 -19.64 21.35
CA VAL A 149 18.27 -18.90 20.09
C VAL A 149 18.07 -19.90 18.93
N GLY A 150 16.97 -19.78 18.19
CA GLY A 150 16.64 -20.65 17.05
C GLY A 150 15.66 -21.79 17.35
N GLY A 151 15.08 -21.87 18.55
CA GLY A 151 14.03 -22.85 18.88
C GLY A 151 12.70 -22.55 18.16
N VAL A 152 12.01 -23.59 17.70
CA VAL A 152 10.68 -23.48 17.05
C VAL A 152 9.58 -23.53 18.11
N ILE A 153 8.68 -22.55 18.11
CA ILE A 153 7.53 -22.49 19.03
C ILE A 153 6.28 -22.97 18.30
N PRO A 154 5.52 -23.95 18.83
CA PRO A 154 4.28 -24.39 18.22
C PRO A 154 3.19 -23.29 18.27
N PRO A 155 2.19 -23.31 17.37
CA PRO A 155 1.05 -22.41 17.46
C PRO A 155 0.39 -22.49 18.85
N ASN A 156 0.14 -21.34 19.49
CA ASN A 156 -0.35 -21.20 20.88
C ASN A 156 0.63 -21.65 21.99
N GLY A 157 1.90 -21.87 21.66
CA GLY A 157 2.95 -22.08 22.65
C GLY A 157 3.12 -20.86 23.55
N LYS A 158 3.20 -21.09 24.85
CA LYS A 158 3.41 -20.04 25.84
C LYS A 158 4.90 -19.63 25.83
N LEU A 159 5.16 -18.33 25.68
CA LEU A 159 6.54 -17.81 25.69
C LEU A 159 6.99 -17.40 27.09
N MET A 160 6.18 -16.56 27.73
CA MET A 160 6.45 -15.96 29.03
C MET A 160 5.14 -15.53 29.69
N THR A 161 5.12 -15.45 31.02
CA THR A 161 4.00 -14.87 31.77
C THR A 161 4.36 -13.45 32.18
N LEU A 162 3.44 -12.50 31.97
CA LEU A 162 3.61 -11.10 32.41
C LEU A 162 2.73 -10.86 33.63
N VAL A 163 3.30 -10.34 34.72
CA VAL A 163 2.58 -9.99 35.95
C VAL A 163 2.52 -8.46 36.08
N PRO A 164 1.34 -7.82 35.93
CA PRO A 164 1.19 -6.36 36.04
C PRO A 164 1.71 -5.82 37.37
N LEU A 165 2.31 -4.63 37.32
CA LEU A 165 2.82 -3.95 38.52
C LEU A 165 1.73 -3.11 39.24
N ASP A 166 0.67 -2.73 38.53
CA ASP A 166 -0.31 -1.74 38.99
C ASP A 166 -1.62 -2.39 39.53
N ASP A 167 -1.66 -3.70 39.77
CA ASP A 167 -2.88 -4.34 40.27
C ASP A 167 -3.07 -4.13 41.77
N GLN A 168 -4.31 -3.79 42.15
CA GLN A 168 -4.79 -3.90 43.53
C GLN A 168 -4.64 -5.36 43.97
N MET A 169 -3.75 -5.63 44.92
CA MET A 169 -3.59 -6.97 45.48
C MET A 169 -4.88 -7.38 46.20
N LEU A 170 -5.66 -8.25 45.57
CA LEU A 170 -6.81 -8.88 46.19
C LEU A 170 -6.32 -10.06 47.05
N ILE A 171 -6.70 -10.06 48.32
CA ILE A 171 -6.36 -11.13 49.27
C ILE A 171 -7.65 -11.87 49.60
N GLU A 172 -7.77 -13.10 49.12
CA GLU A 172 -8.85 -13.99 49.53
C GLU A 172 -8.48 -14.69 50.84
N ALA A 173 -9.29 -14.47 51.87
CA ALA A 173 -9.17 -15.15 53.15
C ALA A 173 -10.40 -16.02 53.37
N LYS A 174 -10.19 -17.30 53.69
CA LYS A 174 -11.26 -18.18 54.15
C LYS A 174 -11.53 -17.90 55.62
N ILE A 175 -12.73 -17.43 55.92
CA ILE A 175 -13.17 -17.14 57.28
C ILE A 175 -14.09 -18.27 57.74
N SER A 176 -13.94 -18.71 58.99
CA SER A 176 -14.85 -19.67 59.60
C SER A 176 -16.27 -19.09 59.70
N PRO A 177 -17.34 -19.84 59.39
CA PRO A 177 -18.72 -19.34 59.47
C PRO A 177 -19.12 -18.79 60.85
N ARG A 178 -18.44 -19.19 61.93
CA ARG A 178 -18.69 -18.67 63.29
C ARG A 178 -18.16 -17.25 63.48
N ASP A 179 -17.15 -16.87 62.71
CA ASP A 179 -16.43 -15.58 62.84
C ASP A 179 -16.92 -14.53 61.84
N VAL A 180 -17.72 -14.95 60.84
CA VAL A 180 -18.26 -14.05 59.80
C VAL A 180 -19.15 -12.94 60.37
N ALA A 181 -19.83 -13.19 61.49
CA ALA A 181 -20.75 -12.24 62.13
C ALA A 181 -20.05 -10.98 62.71
N PHE A 182 -18.72 -11.00 62.83
CA PHE A 182 -17.95 -9.88 63.40
C PHE A 182 -17.19 -9.06 62.35
N ILE A 183 -17.23 -9.48 61.09
CA ILE A 183 -16.48 -8.86 60.00
C ILE A 183 -17.39 -7.97 59.16
N HIS A 184 -16.96 -6.74 58.91
CA HIS A 184 -17.73 -5.74 58.17
C HIS A 184 -16.87 -5.09 57.07
N PRO A 185 -17.46 -4.68 55.92
CA PRO A 185 -16.75 -3.91 54.91
C PRO A 185 -16.10 -2.65 55.49
N GLY A 186 -14.85 -2.38 55.12
CA GLY A 186 -14.08 -1.21 55.58
C GLY A 186 -13.34 -1.38 56.91
N GLN A 187 -13.44 -2.55 57.57
CA GLN A 187 -12.60 -2.85 58.73
C GLN A 187 -11.11 -2.94 58.35
N LYS A 188 -10.24 -2.37 59.18
CA LYS A 188 -8.79 -2.46 58.97
C LYS A 188 -8.33 -3.90 59.24
N ALA A 189 -7.71 -4.51 58.25
CA ALA A 189 -7.12 -5.85 58.39
C ALA A 189 -5.59 -5.75 58.40
N LEU A 190 -4.95 -6.52 59.28
CA LEU A 190 -3.51 -6.73 59.27
C LEU A 190 -3.21 -8.10 58.69
N VAL A 191 -2.58 -8.14 57.52
CA VAL A 191 -2.22 -9.38 56.85
C VAL A 191 -0.76 -9.73 57.16
N LYS A 192 -0.53 -10.95 57.66
CA LYS A 192 0.81 -11.51 57.86
C LYS A 192 1.08 -12.53 56.77
N ILE A 193 2.09 -12.27 55.94
CA ILE A 193 2.52 -13.17 54.86
C ILE A 193 3.69 -14.01 55.40
N THR A 194 3.51 -15.33 55.49
CA THR A 194 4.53 -16.25 56.05
C THR A 194 5.69 -16.53 55.11
N ALA A 195 5.58 -16.17 53.83
CA ALA A 195 6.61 -16.40 52.81
C ALA A 195 7.83 -15.45 52.93
N TYR A 196 7.78 -14.44 53.80
CA TYR A 196 8.86 -13.47 54.03
C TYR A 196 9.05 -13.20 55.53
N ASP A 197 10.28 -12.94 55.96
CA ASP A 197 10.61 -12.65 57.36
C ASP A 197 9.97 -11.32 57.80
N TYR A 198 8.94 -11.42 58.64
CA TYR A 198 8.14 -10.30 59.15
C TYR A 198 8.99 -9.24 59.86
N SER A 199 10.11 -9.65 60.45
CA SER A 199 11.02 -8.80 61.22
C SER A 199 11.72 -7.75 60.35
N ILE A 200 11.85 -8.03 59.06
CA ILE A 200 12.58 -7.18 58.09
C ILE A 200 11.60 -6.32 57.28
N TYR A 201 10.44 -6.86 56.90
CA TYR A 201 9.54 -6.20 55.94
C TYR A 201 8.23 -5.64 56.56
N GLY A 202 7.90 -5.99 57.80
CA GLY A 202 6.66 -5.54 58.45
C GLY A 202 5.37 -6.16 57.85
N GLY A 203 4.21 -5.81 58.41
CA GLY A 203 2.90 -6.30 57.93
C GLY A 203 2.26 -5.35 56.90
N LEU A 204 1.57 -5.92 55.90
CA LEU A 204 0.79 -5.13 54.94
C LEU A 204 -0.49 -4.60 55.61
N LYS A 205 -0.64 -3.27 55.62
CA LYS A 205 -1.85 -2.58 56.06
C LYS A 205 -2.83 -2.53 54.90
N GLY A 206 -3.87 -3.35 54.92
CA GLY A 206 -4.95 -3.31 53.94
C GLY A 206 -6.09 -2.40 54.42
N GLY A 207 -6.65 -1.59 53.51
CA GLY A 207 -7.86 -0.83 53.77
C GLY A 207 -8.67 -0.69 52.49
N GLY A 208 -9.91 -1.20 52.51
CA GLY A 208 -10.92 -0.94 51.49
C GLY A 208 -11.57 -2.18 50.85
N ASP A 209 -12.89 -2.05 50.64
CA ASP A 209 -13.87 -2.89 49.94
C ASP A 209 -13.78 -4.42 50.05
N HIS A 210 -14.74 -5.00 50.77
CA HIS A 210 -14.98 -6.44 50.84
C HIS A 210 -16.30 -6.76 50.15
N HIS A 211 -16.23 -7.41 48.98
CA HIS A 211 -17.38 -8.02 48.33
C HIS A 211 -17.50 -9.48 48.80
N PHE A 212 -18.51 -9.79 49.62
CA PHE A 212 -18.79 -11.16 50.06
C PHE A 212 -19.73 -11.84 49.06
N THR A 213 -19.21 -12.74 48.22
CA THR A 213 -20.04 -13.67 47.44
C THR A 213 -20.10 -15.02 48.17
N GLY A 214 -21.14 -15.22 48.98
CA GLY A 214 -21.37 -16.50 49.66
C GLY A 214 -21.92 -17.55 48.69
N HIS A 215 -21.10 -18.52 48.31
CA HIS A 215 -21.59 -19.76 47.71
C HIS A 215 -21.72 -20.80 48.82
N ALA A 216 -22.96 -21.08 49.25
CA ALA A 216 -23.24 -22.15 50.19
C ALA A 216 -23.09 -23.49 49.46
N ALA A 217 -21.97 -24.17 49.68
CA ALA A 217 -21.87 -25.59 49.39
C ALA A 217 -22.62 -26.34 50.51
N GLY A 218 -23.86 -26.75 50.20
CA GLY A 218 -24.57 -27.81 50.89
C GLY A 218 -24.54 -29.06 50.02
#